data_AF-A0A838CT28-F1
#
_entry.id   AF-A0A838CT28-F1
#
_cell.length_a   1.000
_cell.length_b   1.000
_cell.length_c   1.000
_cell.angle_alpha   90.00
_cell.angle_beta   90.00
_cell.angle_gamma   90.00
#
_symmetry.space_group_name_H-M   'P 1'
#
loop_
_entity.id
_entity.type
_entity.pdbx_description
1 polymer ?
#
loop_
_entity_poly.entity_id
_entity_poly.type
_entity_poly.pdbx_seq_one_letter_code
_entity_poly.pdbx_strand_id
1 'polypeptide(L)' 'MVSNLNYQLLILSLHRARELELDHEFIRLLEQEISDREQEETFEKKKA' A
#
# COMPACT_ATOMS: atom_id res chain seq x y z
N MET A 1 0.95 12.22 0.10
CA MET A 1 0.14 12.21 1.34
C MET A 1 -0.63 10.90 1.50
N VAL A 2 0.07 9.75 1.49
CA VAL A 2 -0.45 8.43 1.93
C VAL A 2 0.57 7.75 2.89
N SER A 3 1.79 8.27 2.95
CA SER A 3 2.96 7.78 3.71
C SER A 3 2.74 7.63 5.22
N ASN A 4 1.69 8.22 5.79
CA ASN A 4 1.36 8.13 7.23
C ASN A 4 0.17 7.18 7.50
N LEU A 5 -0.38 6.52 6.49
CA LEU A 5 -1.48 5.58 6.67
C LEU A 5 -0.93 4.32 7.36
N ASN A 6 -1.62 3.82 8.39
CA ASN A 6 -1.30 2.52 8.97
C ASN A 6 -1.32 1.43 7.89
N TYR A 7 -0.36 0.50 7.89
CA TYR A 7 -0.24 -0.52 6.84
C TYR A 7 -1.49 -1.41 6.70
N GLN A 8 -2.13 -1.78 7.81
CA GLN A 8 -3.38 -2.55 7.78
C GLN A 8 -4.52 -1.73 7.16
N LEU A 9 -4.56 -0.43 7.45
CA LEU A 9 -5.54 0.48 6.84
C LEU A 9 -5.30 0.63 5.33
N LEU A 10 -4.04 0.67 4.89
CA LEU A 10 -3.66 0.73 3.47
C LEU A 10 -4.14 -0.50 2.70
N ILE A 11 -3.91 -1.70 3.25
CA ILE A 11 -4.40 -2.96 2.67
C ILE A 11 -5.93 -2.95 2.61
N LEU A 12 -6.60 -2.56 3.70
CA LEU A 12 -8.06 -2.49 3.73
C LEU A 12 -8.60 -1.49 2.69
N SER A 13 -7.96 -0.33 2.53
CA SER A 13 -8.31 0.66 1.52
C SER A 13 -8.19 0.09 0.11
N LEU A 14 -7.16 -0.69 -0.20
CA LEU A 14 -7.01 -1.34 -1.50
C LEU A 14 -8.15 -2.34 -1.77
N HIS A 15 -8.47 -3.19 -0.79
CA HIS A 15 -9.58 -4.14 -0.92
C HIS A 15 -10.90 -3.42 -1.19
N ARG A 16 -11.22 -2.39 -0.40
CA ARG A 16 -12.46 -1.61 -0.59
C ARG A 16 -12.48 -0.86 -1.91
N ALA A 17 -11.35 -0.32 -2.36
CA ALA A 17 -11.26 0.35 -3.66
C ALA A 17 -11.56 -0.59 -4.83
N ARG A 18 -11.08 -1.85 -4.76
CA ARG A 18 -11.38 -2.89 -5.75
C ARG A 18 -12.84 -3.34 -5.70
N GLU A 19 -13.40 -3.56 -4.51
CA GLU A 19 -14.81 -3.96 -4.34
C GLU A 19 -15.79 -2.91 -4.87
N LEU A 20 -15.46 -1.63 -4.73
CA LEU A 20 -16.28 -0.52 -5.19
C LEU A 20 -15.99 -0.12 -6.65
N GLU A 21 -15.09 -0.85 -7.33
CA GLU A 21 -14.63 -0.54 -8.69
C GLU A 21 -14.23 0.94 -8.84
N LEU A 22 -13.48 1.45 -7.86
CA LEU A 22 -12.97 2.82 -7.89
C LEU A 22 -11.97 3.01 -9.03
N ASP A 23 -11.65 4.28 -9.28
CA ASP A 23 -10.71 4.69 -10.31
C ASP A 23 -9.40 3.87 -10.30
N HIS A 24 -9.00 3.41 -11.48
CA HIS A 24 -7.84 2.54 -11.66
C HIS A 24 -6.52 3.22 -11.25
N GLU A 25 -6.40 4.54 -11.44
CA GLU A 25 -5.20 5.26 -11.01
C GLU A 25 -5.11 5.28 -9.49
N PHE A 26 -6.24 5.47 -8.80
CA PHE A 26 -6.29 5.38 -7.34
C PHE A 26 -5.89 3.99 -6.82
N ILE A 27 -6.41 2.92 -7.42
CA ILE A 27 -6.04 1.54 -7.06
C ILE A 27 -4.53 1.31 -7.27
N ARG A 28 -3.98 1.75 -8.41
CA ARG A 28 -2.56 1.63 -8.72
C ARG A 28 -1.67 2.36 -7.71
N LEU A 29 -2.11 3.52 -7.22
CA LEU A 29 -1.37 4.28 -6.20
C LEU A 29 -1.31 3.51 -4.86
N LEU A 30 -2.39 2.82 -4.48
CA LEU A 30 -2.41 1.99 -3.28
C LEU A 30 -1.50 0.77 -3.42
N GLU A 31 -1.51 0.12 -4.58
CA GLU A 31 -0.62 -1.02 -4.88
C GLU A 31 0.85 -0.62 -4.84
N GLN A 32 1.20 0.54 -5.41
CA GLN A 32 2.56 1.05 -5.41
C GLN A 32 3.07 1.29 -3.97
N GLU A 33 2.28 1.99 -3.15
CA GLU A 33 2.67 2.28 -1.76
C GLU A 33 2.83 1.00 -0.92
N ILE A 34 2.01 -0.04 -1.16
CA ILE A 34 2.18 -1.33 -0.49
C ILE A 34 3.51 -1.97 -0.90
N SER A 35 3.81 -1.99 -2.21
CA SER A 35 5.05 -2.58 -2.71
C SER A 35 6.29 -1.86 -2.19
N ASP A 36 6.25 -0.52 -2.14
CA ASP A 36 7.35 0.30 -1.63
C ASP A 36 7.65 -0.05 -0.16
N ARG A 37 6.62 -0.21 0.67
CA ARG A 37 6.78 -0.58 2.09
C ARG A 37 7.29 -2.00 2.30
N GLU A 38 6.83 -2.96 1.50
CA GLU A 38 7.32 -4.35 1.57
C GLU A 38 8.81 -4.44 1.19
N GLN A 39 9.25 -3.62 0.23
CA GLN A 39 10.65 -3.51 -0.11
C GLN A 39 11.44 -2.88 1.04
N GLU A 40 10.98 -1.77 1.61
CA GLU A 40 11.62 -1.12 2.77
C GLU A 40 11.78 -2.07 3.95
N GLU A 41 10.71 -2.79 4.34
CA GLU A 41 10.76 -3.77 5.44
C GLU A 41 11.75 -4.92 5.14
N THR A 42 11.84 -5.35 3.88
CA THR A 42 12.81 -6.35 3.44
C THR A 42 14.25 -5.83 3.52
N PHE A 43 14.48 -4.56 3.21
CA PHE A 43 15.79 -3.92 3.32
C PHE A 43 16.23 -3.73 4.77
N GLU A 44 15.31 -3.36 5.67
CA GLU A 44 15.60 -3.23 7.11
C GLU A 44 15.96 -4.58 7.74
N LYS A 45 15.21 -5.65 7.42
CA LYS A 45 15.50 -7.01 7.90
C LYS A 45 16.86 -7.56 7.43
N LYS A 46 17.39 -7.08 6.30
CA LYS A 46 18.70 -7.50 5.79
C LYS A 46 19.89 -6.74 6.40
N LYS A 47 19.63 -5.61 7.08
CA LYS A 47 20.65 -4.78 7.73
C LYS A 47 20.76 -4.99 9.24
N ALA A 48 19.77 -5.65 9.86
CA ALA A 48 19.78 -6.08 11.26
C ALA A 48 20.51 -7.42 11.42
#